data_AF-A0A9E6XXY6-F1
#
_entry.id   AF-A0A9E6XXY6-F1
#
_cell.length_a   1.000
_cell.length_b   1.000
_cell.length_c   1.000
_cell.angle_alpha   90.00
_cell.angle_beta   90.00
_cell.angle_gamma   90.00
#
_symmetry.space_group_name_H-M   'P 1'
#
loop_
_entity.id
_entity.type
_entity.pdbx_description
1 polymer ?
#
loop_
_entity_poly.entity_id
_entity_poly.type
_entity_poly.pdbx_seq_one_letter_code
_entity_poly.pdbx_strand_id
1 'polypeptide(L)'
;MSEQCSWCGAPVDEDGGFRATEPEGDRRAAFCRLEHVVPWIINGAHWEPGRIVELGDDGVALGVCAQCGGDLGDTRVLLVRHRGAHRIADAFCRLDHLLEWAKRGGRWRTGV
;
A
#
# COMPACT_ATOMS: atom_id res chain seq x y z
N MET A 1 8.65 12.13 -13.10
CA MET A 1 8.25 13.18 -12.13
C MET A 1 8.30 12.53 -10.76
N SER A 2 9.00 13.11 -9.79
CA SER A 2 9.04 12.60 -8.42
C SER A 2 7.65 12.71 -7.78
N GLU A 3 7.05 11.57 -7.42
CA GLU A 3 5.82 11.55 -6.62
C GLU A 3 6.05 12.23 -5.26
N GLN A 4 5.01 12.85 -4.70
CA GLN A 4 5.05 13.44 -3.37
C GLN A 4 4.35 12.53 -2.37
N CYS A 5 4.87 12.49 -1.15
CA CYS A 5 4.24 11.74 -0.08
C CYS A 5 2.88 12.38 0.23
N SER A 6 1.81 11.61 0.10
CA SER A 6 0.44 12.04 0.35
C SER A 6 0.23 12.52 1.79
N TRP A 7 1.09 12.17 2.74
CA TRP A 7 1.03 12.69 4.10
C TRP A 7 1.91 13.94 4.33
N CYS A 8 3.22 13.84 4.13
CA CYS A 8 4.16 14.89 4.55
C CYS A 8 4.64 15.80 3.40
N GLY A 9 4.23 15.55 2.15
CA GLY A 9 4.66 16.31 0.98
C GLY A 9 6.11 16.08 0.53
N ALA A 10 6.91 15.30 1.27
CA ALA A 10 8.28 15.01 0.88
C ALA A 10 8.34 14.19 -0.42
N PRO A 11 9.38 14.35 -1.26
CA PRO A 11 9.53 13.53 -2.45
C PRO A 11 9.65 12.05 -2.09
N VAL A 12 8.99 11.20 -2.87
CA VAL A 12 9.07 9.74 -2.81
C VAL A 12 9.90 9.29 -3.99
N ASP A 13 10.98 8.60 -3.68
CA ASP A 13 11.85 7.98 -4.68
C ASP A 13 11.07 6.95 -5.51
N GLU A 14 11.40 6.78 -6.79
CA GLU A 14 10.72 5.83 -7.67
C GLU A 14 10.95 4.37 -7.24
N ASP A 15 12.14 4.09 -6.72
CA ASP A 15 12.58 2.77 -6.27
C ASP A 15 12.46 2.57 -4.75
N GLY A 16 11.98 3.59 -4.03
CA GLY A 16 11.84 3.56 -2.57
C GLY A 16 10.46 3.98 -2.09
N GLY A 17 10.08 3.60 -0.87
CA GLY A 17 8.81 4.01 -0.28
C GLY A 17 7.64 3.09 -0.60
N PHE A 18 6.42 3.60 -0.48
CA PHE A 18 5.18 2.83 -0.50
C PHE A 18 4.15 3.46 -1.42
N ARG A 19 3.39 2.62 -2.09
CA ARG A 19 2.38 2.97 -3.08
C ARG A 19 1.09 2.27 -2.70
N ALA A 20 0.08 3.01 -2.26
CA ALA A 20 -1.25 2.46 -2.01
C ALA A 20 -2.14 2.66 -3.24
N THR A 21 -2.97 1.68 -3.56
CA THR A 21 -3.98 1.82 -4.61
C THR A 21 -5.28 1.12 -4.23
N GLU A 22 -6.39 1.72 -4.63
CA GLU A 22 -7.72 1.13 -4.65
C GLU A 22 -8.10 0.94 -6.13
N PRO A 23 -7.91 -0.28 -6.70
CA PRO A 23 -8.05 -0.51 -8.13
C PRO A 23 -9.45 -0.21 -8.67
N GLU A 24 -10.50 -0.51 -7.92
CA GLU A 24 -11.89 -0.27 -8.33
C GLU A 24 -12.22 1.22 -8.46
N GLY A 25 -11.57 2.06 -7.65
CA GLY A 25 -11.76 3.50 -7.66
C GLY A 25 -10.80 4.24 -8.60
N ASP A 26 -9.87 3.53 -9.26
CA ASP A 26 -8.68 4.10 -9.92
C ASP A 26 -8.04 5.21 -9.05
N ARG A 27 -7.77 4.86 -7.79
CA ARG A 27 -7.20 5.75 -6.79
C ARG A 27 -5.83 5.28 -6.35
N ARG A 28 -4.96 6.24 -6.06
CA ARG A 28 -3.58 6.00 -5.60
C ARG A 28 -3.11 7.02 -4.58
N ALA A 29 -2.14 6.60 -3.78
CA ALA A 29 -1.42 7.45 -2.83
C ALA A 29 0.02 6.95 -2.69
N ALA A 30 0.95 7.84 -2.39
CA ALA A 30 2.38 7.52 -2.24
C ALA A 30 2.88 7.94 -0.85
N PHE A 31 3.81 7.18 -0.28
CA PHE A 31 4.36 7.44 1.05
C PHE A 31 5.86 7.20 1.08
N CYS A 32 6.61 8.17 1.61
CA CYS A 32 8.04 7.98 1.81
C CYS A 32 8.37 6.97 2.92
N ARG A 33 7.40 6.70 3.82
CA ARG A 33 7.50 5.81 4.98
C ARG A 33 6.18 5.10 5.24
N LEU A 34 6.22 3.89 5.80
CA LEU A 34 5.00 3.14 6.12
C LEU A 34 4.17 3.87 7.18
N GLU A 35 4.83 4.48 8.16
CA GLU A 35 4.23 5.19 9.28
C GLU A 35 3.34 6.35 8.82
N HIS A 36 3.54 6.87 7.62
CA HIS A 36 2.74 7.95 7.04
C HIS A 36 1.39 7.47 6.51
N VAL A 37 1.22 6.17 6.26
CA VAL A 37 -0.08 5.58 5.93
C VAL A 37 -1.05 5.74 7.10
N VAL A 38 -0.57 5.58 8.33
CA VAL A 38 -1.40 5.60 9.55
C VAL A 38 -2.14 6.93 9.74
N PRO A 39 -1.47 8.09 9.85
CA PRO A 39 -2.17 9.37 10.01
C PRO A 39 -2.94 9.75 8.74
N TRP A 40 -2.49 9.33 7.55
CA TRP A 40 -3.23 9.57 6.32
C TRP A 40 -4.60 8.88 6.32
N ILE A 41 -4.69 7.60 6.73
CA ILE A 41 -5.99 6.91 6.85
C ILE A 41 -6.86 7.56 7.94
N ILE A 42 -6.28 7.87 9.10
CA ILE A 42 -7.02 8.49 10.22
C ILE A 42 -7.63 9.85 9.82
N ASN A 43 -6.98 10.60 8.92
CA ASN A 43 -7.47 11.88 8.41
C ASN A 43 -8.36 11.74 7.16
N GLY A 44 -8.88 10.55 6.86
CA GLY A 44 -9.86 10.34 5.80
C GLY A 44 -9.30 9.92 4.45
N ALA A 45 -8.05 9.45 4.39
CA ALA A 45 -7.43 8.84 3.21
C ALA A 45 -7.66 9.61 1.90
N HIS A 46 -7.10 10.82 1.80
CA HIS A 46 -7.21 11.62 0.59
C HIS A 46 -6.40 10.99 -0.56
N TRP A 47 -7.13 10.42 -1.52
CA TRP A 47 -6.58 9.76 -2.69
C TRP A 47 -6.34 10.73 -3.86
N GLU A 48 -5.36 10.39 -4.68
CA GLU A 48 -5.18 10.97 -6.01
C GLU A 48 -5.79 10.04 -7.09
N PRO A 49 -6.29 10.58 -8.20
CA PRO A 49 -6.66 9.76 -9.36
C PRO A 49 -5.45 9.03 -9.95
N GLY A 50 -5.65 7.76 -10.32
CA GLY A 50 -4.69 6.97 -11.08
C GLY A 50 -4.52 5.55 -10.56
N ARG A 51 -3.98 4.69 -11.43
CA ARG A 51 -3.60 3.31 -11.11
C ARG A 51 -2.08 3.22 -10.97
N ILE A 52 -1.62 2.37 -10.06
CA ILE A 52 -0.20 2.03 -9.94
C ILE A 52 0.02 0.80 -10.83
N VAL A 53 0.51 1.04 -12.05
CA VAL A 53 0.57 0.04 -13.13
C VAL A 53 1.90 -0.71 -13.10
N GLU A 54 2.29 -1.29 -11.96
CA GLU A 54 3.47 -2.17 -11.91
C GLU A 54 3.32 -3.22 -10.81
N LEU A 55 2.35 -4.12 -10.97
CA LEU A 55 2.44 -5.44 -10.34
C LEU A 55 3.12 -6.34 -11.37
N GLY A 56 4.40 -6.64 -11.16
CA GLY A 56 5.06 -7.74 -11.86
C GLY A 56 4.34 -9.08 -11.60
N ASP A 57 4.67 -10.08 -12.41
CA ASP A 57 4.02 -11.41 -12.58
C ASP A 57 3.73 -12.22 -11.30
N ASP A 58 4.11 -11.77 -10.12
CA ASP A 58 3.89 -12.38 -8.81
C ASP A 58 2.55 -12.00 -8.14
N GLY A 59 1.63 -11.39 -8.89
CA GLY A 59 0.24 -11.05 -8.49
C GLY A 59 -0.62 -12.21 -7.95
N VAL A 60 -0.12 -13.45 -7.99
CA VAL A 60 -0.73 -14.66 -7.42
C VAL A 60 -0.86 -14.59 -5.88
N ALA A 61 -0.04 -13.79 -5.19
CA ALA A 61 -0.08 -13.68 -3.72
C ALA A 61 -1.09 -12.65 -3.16
N LEU A 62 -1.87 -11.97 -4.01
CA LEU A 62 -2.86 -10.94 -3.61
C LEU A 62 -4.29 -11.49 -3.44
N GLY A 63 -4.47 -12.82 -3.38
CA GLY A 63 -5.78 -13.44 -3.17
C GLY A 63 -6.27 -13.39 -1.72
N VAL A 64 -5.40 -13.09 -0.76
CA VAL A 64 -5.74 -13.06 0.67
C VAL A 64 -5.33 -11.76 1.34
N CYS A 65 -6.11 -11.35 2.34
CA CYS A 65 -5.82 -10.16 3.12
C CYS A 65 -4.61 -10.39 4.04
N ALA A 66 -3.58 -9.55 3.93
CA ALA A 66 -2.38 -9.62 4.77
C ALA A 66 -2.65 -9.37 6.27
N GLN A 67 -3.82 -8.83 6.63
CA GLN A 67 -4.20 -8.57 8.01
C GLN A 67 -5.06 -9.67 8.64
N CYS A 68 -6.07 -10.19 7.93
CA CYS A 68 -7.01 -11.17 8.50
C CYS A 68 -6.92 -12.57 7.88
N GLY A 69 -6.16 -12.74 6.78
CA GLY A 69 -6.05 -14.00 6.05
C GLY A 69 -7.27 -14.39 5.22
N GLY A 70 -8.34 -13.58 5.21
CA GLY A 70 -9.55 -13.85 4.42
C GLY A 70 -9.36 -13.61 2.93
N ASP A 71 -10.15 -14.31 2.12
CA ASP A 71 -10.16 -14.16 0.66
C ASP A 71 -10.54 -12.73 0.24
N LEU A 72 -9.88 -12.25 -0.81
CA LEU A 72 -10.10 -10.93 -1.36
C LEU A 72 -11.00 -10.98 -2.59
N GLY A 73 -12.06 -10.19 -2.54
CA GLY A 73 -12.91 -9.93 -3.70
C GLY A 73 -12.32 -8.85 -4.62
N ASP A 74 -13.20 -8.29 -5.44
CA ASP A 74 -12.86 -7.21 -6.38
C ASP A 74 -12.52 -5.91 -5.62
N THR A 75 -13.27 -5.62 -4.54
CA THR A 75 -13.00 -4.47 -3.66
C THR A 75 -11.85 -4.78 -2.72
N ARG A 76 -10.69 -4.21 -3.01
CA ARG A 76 -9.49 -4.34 -2.20
C ARG A 76 -8.60 -3.12 -2.26
N VAL A 77 -7.79 -2.96 -1.23
CA VAL A 77 -6.69 -1.99 -1.17
C VAL A 77 -5.38 -2.74 -1.30
N LEU A 78 -4.49 -2.26 -2.16
CA LEU A 78 -3.15 -2.79 -2.31
C LEU A 78 -2.13 -1.79 -1.76
N LEU A 79 -1.09 -2.30 -1.11
CA LEU A 79 0.09 -1.53 -0.73
C LEU A 79 1.33 -2.20 -1.32
N VAL A 80 2.03 -1.49 -2.18
CA VAL A 80 3.30 -1.95 -2.78
C VAL A 80 4.44 -1.20 -2.12
N ARG A 81 5.37 -1.94 -1.51
CA ARG A 81 6.66 -1.40 -1.06
C ARG A 81 7.67 -1.51 -2.19
N HIS A 82 8.26 -0.37 -2.55
CA HIS A 82 9.37 -0.30 -3.50
C HIS A 82 10.69 -0.36 -2.72
N ARG A 83 11.60 -1.24 -3.16
CA ARG A 83 12.95 -1.37 -2.58
C ARG A 83 13.96 -1.73 -3.67
N GLY A 84 14.51 -0.73 -4.33
CA GLY A 84 15.32 -0.94 -5.54
C GLY A 84 14.44 -1.55 -6.63
N ALA A 85 14.92 -2.59 -7.32
CA ALA A 85 14.13 -3.31 -8.30
C ALA A 85 12.99 -4.17 -7.71
N HIS A 86 12.94 -4.36 -6.38
CA HIS A 86 11.92 -5.21 -5.76
C HIS A 86 10.61 -4.43 -5.54
N ARG A 87 9.50 -5.09 -5.86
CA ARG A 87 8.13 -4.63 -5.60
C ARG A 87 7.47 -5.67 -4.70
N ILE A 88 7.21 -5.31 -3.44
CA ILE A 88 6.62 -6.23 -2.46
C ILE A 88 5.19 -5.79 -2.21
N ALA A 89 4.22 -6.55 -2.70
CA ALA A 89 2.82 -6.21 -2.63
C ALA A 89 2.11 -6.91 -1.45
N ASP A 90 1.27 -6.15 -0.76
CA ASP A 90 0.33 -6.58 0.26
C ASP A 90 -1.08 -6.17 -0.14
N ALA A 91 -2.07 -7.03 0.13
CA ALA A 91 -3.46 -6.74 -0.17
C ALA A 91 -4.33 -6.76 1.09
N PHE A 92 -5.37 -5.93 1.08
CA PHE A 92 -6.24 -5.70 2.23
C PHE A 92 -7.69 -5.62 1.78
N CYS A 93 -8.60 -6.17 2.58
CA CYS A 93 -10.04 -6.06 2.29
C CYS A 93 -10.48 -4.60 2.21
N ARG A 94 -9.94 -3.75 3.11
CA ARG A 94 -10.36 -2.36 3.32
C ARG A 94 -9.23 -1.54 3.95
N LEU A 95 -9.36 -0.22 3.94
CA LEU A 95 -8.42 0.71 4.60
C LEU A 95 -8.20 0.41 6.09
N ASP A 96 -9.23 -0.02 6.83
CA ASP A 96 -9.09 -0.37 8.25
C ASP A 96 -8.08 -1.51 8.47
N HIS A 97 -8.04 -2.49 7.57
CA HIS A 97 -7.11 -3.60 7.67
C HIS A 97 -5.68 -3.16 7.34
N LEU A 98 -5.52 -2.28 6.33
CA LEU A 98 -4.25 -1.63 6.05
C LEU A 98 -3.77 -0.81 7.25
N LEU A 99 -4.66 -0.06 7.90
CA LEU A 99 -4.36 0.76 9.07
C LEU A 99 -3.82 -0.09 10.23
N GLU A 100 -4.54 -1.13 10.62
CA GLU A 100 -4.15 -2.00 11.74
C GLU A 100 -2.84 -2.75 11.46
N TRP A 101 -2.63 -3.14 10.21
CA TRP A 101 -1.38 -3.75 9.76
C TRP A 101 -0.21 -2.74 9.77
N ALA A 102 -0.42 -1.52 9.30
CA ALA A 102 0.60 -0.47 9.25
C ALA A 102 1.01 -0.01 10.65
N LYS A 103 0.05 0.08 11.59
CA LYS A 103 0.32 0.35 13.03
C LYS A 103 1.25 -0.68 13.66
N ARG A 104 1.25 -1.92 13.17
CA ARG A 104 2.13 -3.01 13.64
C ARG A 104 3.51 -3.00 12.96
N GLY A 105 3.78 -2.03 12.09
CA GLY A 105 5.04 -1.92 11.35
C GLY A 105 5.09 -2.75 10.06
N GLY A 106 3.96 -3.29 9.61
CA GLY A 106 3.88 -4.10 8.40
C GLY A 106 4.45 -5.51 8.55
N ARG A 107 5.10 -6.04 7.50
CA ARG A 107 5.80 -7.34 7.56
C ARG A 107 7.07 -7.26 8.41
N TRP A 108 6.93 -7.27 9.73
CA TRP A 108 8.02 -7.63 10.64
C TRP A 108 8.07 -9.15 10.80
N ARG A 109 9.26 -9.74 10.64
CA ARG A 109 9.55 -11.19 10.69
C ARG A 109 8.62 -11.96 11.64
N THR A 110 7.68 -12.74 11.09
CA THR A 110 7.38 -14.06 11.65
C THR A 110 8.50 -14.99 11.22
N GLY A 111 9.65 -14.87 11.88
CA GLY A 111 10.65 -15.92 11.87
C GLY A 111 10.30 -16.90 12.97
N VAL A 112 9.69 -18.02 12.58
CA VAL A 112 9.82 -19.31 13.27
C VAL A 112 10.11 -20.33 12.17
#